data_AF-A0A955QXA7-F1
#
_entry.id   AF-A0A955QXA7-F1
#
_cell.length_a   1.000
_cell.length_b   1.000
_cell.length_c   1.000
_cell.angle_alpha   90.00
_cell.angle_beta   90.00
_cell.angle_gamma   90.00
#
_symmetry.space_group_name_H-M   'P 1'
#
loop_
_entity.id
_entity.type
_entity.pdbx_description
1 polymer ?
#
loop_
_entity_poly.entity_id
_entity_poly.type
_entity_poly.pdbx_seq_one_letter_code
_entity_poly.pdbx_strand_id
1 'polypeptide(L)'
;MRKQQKYQWLMPVVLMMVGLYGCTSAQITEGEIEADARPAEFEQVIELDKTVYFQSPNGEPVMVVPGTYAVEAADDVLKLTSSSEANGKPVTIHAEAATHEESIADSESLSMSGEDDDHLVTLLKPDGKVLQATGSYSGVTMRGKKEAKRFNFDFKGLLKVIPKIQGIFTSPKFGAITPGGNLYLKGKQFGKSKGTLVLSVKNRFDKVQKYPLTVESWSDTKIKAKIPSRISEIPDHNASFVLKTSQGISHKAWTVNFYATRKIHVLKRNDAVVRVKTCSRGADHNNCNGASYSDQGACTFSHPHLRTDATYTIMHLNCDAVIDWDDGTDILEVKLKNGWVIDKIDISGGGSSPSEKLRLPTQEELKRSTYDTSVWRQNVSWEVSPGKDYVLYSFWVKIKGPEGVPYK
;
A
#
# COMPACT_ATOMS: atom_id res chain seq x y z
N MET A 1 -8.45 82.61 -37.13
CA MET A 1 -9.73 81.87 -37.06
C MET A 1 -9.63 80.61 -37.91
N ARG A 2 -9.40 79.44 -37.29
CA ARG A 2 -9.34 78.14 -37.96
C ARG A 2 -10.29 77.20 -37.21
N LYS A 3 -11.31 76.71 -37.90
CA LYS A 3 -12.32 75.77 -37.41
C LYS A 3 -11.68 74.39 -37.19
N GLN A 4 -11.81 73.84 -35.99
CA GLN A 4 -11.48 72.44 -35.70
C GLN A 4 -12.61 71.54 -36.20
N GLN A 5 -12.24 70.56 -37.02
CA GLN A 5 -13.12 69.51 -37.53
C GLN A 5 -12.96 68.27 -36.64
N LYS A 6 -14.02 67.90 -35.92
CA LYS A 6 -14.08 66.70 -35.08
C LYS A 6 -14.28 65.47 -35.96
N TYR A 7 -13.33 64.54 -35.96
CA TYR A 7 -13.50 63.20 -36.51
C TYR A 7 -14.04 62.27 -35.41
N GLN A 8 -15.31 61.87 -35.53
CA GLN A 8 -15.88 60.74 -34.81
C GLN A 8 -15.43 59.44 -35.50
N TRP A 9 -14.60 58.66 -34.82
CA TRP A 9 -14.33 57.27 -35.18
C TRP A 9 -15.42 56.38 -34.57
N LEU A 10 -16.26 55.81 -35.42
CA LEU A 10 -17.14 54.68 -35.07
C LEU A 10 -16.27 53.42 -34.95
N MET A 11 -16.15 52.88 -33.73
CA MET A 11 -15.63 51.52 -33.54
C MET A 11 -16.72 50.51 -33.94
N PRO A 12 -16.39 49.45 -34.69
CA PRO A 12 -17.29 48.32 -34.84
C PRO A 12 -17.28 47.51 -33.53
N VAL A 13 -18.46 47.39 -32.92
CA VAL A 13 -18.73 46.43 -31.85
C VAL A 13 -18.68 45.03 -32.47
N VAL A 14 -17.57 44.34 -32.29
CA VAL A 14 -17.47 42.91 -32.60
C VAL A 14 -18.18 42.14 -31.48
N LEU A 15 -19.42 41.75 -31.77
CA LEU A 15 -20.23 40.88 -30.94
C LEU A 15 -19.64 39.46 -31.01
N MET A 16 -18.78 39.13 -30.05
CA MET A 16 -18.22 37.78 -29.91
C MET A 16 -19.31 36.88 -29.31
N MET A 17 -20.07 36.17 -30.17
CA MET A 17 -20.94 35.08 -29.73
C MET A 17 -20.06 33.95 -29.18
N VAL A 18 -19.99 33.86 -27.86
CA VAL A 18 -19.51 32.68 -27.14
C VAL A 18 -20.56 31.59 -27.34
N GLY A 19 -20.35 30.76 -28.36
CA GLY A 19 -21.07 29.50 -28.52
C GLY A 19 -20.68 28.56 -27.39
N LEU A 20 -21.53 28.49 -26.37
CA LEU A 20 -21.50 27.45 -25.34
C LEU A 20 -21.87 26.11 -25.99
N TYR A 21 -20.91 25.47 -26.65
CA TYR A 21 -20.98 24.03 -26.92
C TYR A 21 -20.78 23.31 -25.59
N GLY A 22 -21.90 23.00 -24.93
CA GLY A 22 -21.93 22.06 -23.83
C GLY A 22 -21.56 20.67 -24.33
N CYS A 23 -20.29 20.29 -24.19
CA CYS A 23 -19.93 18.89 -24.15
C CYS A 23 -20.63 18.27 -22.93
N THR A 24 -21.73 17.56 -23.18
CA THR A 24 -22.28 16.59 -22.24
C THR A 24 -21.26 15.47 -22.08
N SER A 25 -20.30 15.66 -21.17
CA SER A 25 -19.52 14.56 -20.62
C SER A 25 -20.52 13.60 -19.99
N ALA A 26 -20.55 12.35 -20.46
CA ALA A 26 -21.23 11.29 -19.75
C ALA A 26 -20.65 11.25 -18.34
N GLN A 27 -21.43 11.70 -17.36
CA GLN A 27 -21.17 11.40 -15.97
C GLN A 27 -21.31 9.89 -15.85
N ILE A 28 -20.18 9.19 -15.88
CA ILE A 28 -20.11 7.84 -15.35
C ILE A 28 -20.46 8.02 -13.87
N THR A 29 -21.70 7.68 -13.52
CA THR A 29 -22.13 7.54 -12.14
C THR A 29 -21.24 6.47 -11.52
N GLU A 30 -20.25 6.92 -10.75
CA GLU A 30 -19.37 6.13 -9.88
C GLU A 30 -20.16 5.55 -8.69
N GLY A 31 -21.33 5.00 -8.95
CA GLY A 31 -22.30 4.64 -7.93
C GLY A 31 -23.04 3.38 -8.30
N GLU A 32 -22.32 2.25 -8.44
CA GLU A 32 -22.93 0.90 -8.34
C GLU A 32 -21.91 -0.28 -8.30
N ILE A 33 -20.72 -0.10 -7.73
CA ILE A 33 -19.84 -1.23 -7.34
C ILE A 33 -19.38 -1.13 -5.87
N GLU A 34 -20.25 -0.60 -5.01
CA GLU A 34 -20.12 -0.71 -3.54
C GLU A 34 -21.27 -1.54 -2.94
N ALA A 35 -21.90 -2.39 -3.76
CA ALA A 35 -22.87 -3.35 -3.27
C ALA A 35 -22.15 -4.55 -2.64
N ASP A 36 -22.24 -4.60 -1.31
CA ASP A 36 -22.12 -5.80 -0.47
C ASP A 36 -20.72 -6.27 -0.04
N ALA A 37 -19.77 -5.35 0.13
CA ALA A 37 -18.74 -5.53 1.16
C ALA A 37 -19.32 -5.17 2.54
N ARG A 38 -20.45 -5.79 2.93
CA ARG A 38 -20.79 -5.81 4.36
C ARG A 38 -19.61 -6.47 5.05
N PRO A 39 -19.00 -5.85 6.07
CA PRO A 39 -18.00 -6.55 6.86
C PRO A 39 -18.67 -7.83 7.33
N ALA A 40 -18.12 -8.99 6.93
CA ALA A 40 -18.64 -10.29 7.30
C ALA A 40 -18.97 -10.21 8.80
N GLU A 41 -20.25 -10.38 9.15
CA GLU A 41 -20.66 -10.31 10.55
C GLU A 41 -19.72 -11.24 11.30
N PHE A 42 -18.94 -10.69 12.22
CA PHE A 42 -17.80 -11.37 12.82
C PHE A 42 -18.28 -12.68 13.44
N GLU A 43 -18.07 -13.78 12.70
CA GLU A 43 -18.34 -15.14 13.13
C GLU A 43 -17.61 -15.36 14.47
N GLN A 44 -18.16 -16.25 15.29
CA GLN A 44 -17.61 -16.60 16.59
C GLN A 44 -16.29 -17.32 16.42
N VAL A 45 -15.19 -16.58 16.31
CA VAL A 45 -13.88 -17.14 15.96
C VAL A 45 -13.05 -17.45 17.20
N ILE A 46 -12.47 -18.65 17.24
CA ILE A 46 -11.43 -19.08 18.20
C ILE A 46 -10.09 -19.29 17.50
N GLU A 47 -9.00 -19.32 18.27
CA GLU A 47 -7.65 -19.63 17.79
C GLU A 47 -7.06 -20.79 18.59
N LEU A 48 -6.55 -21.80 17.87
CA LEU A 48 -5.83 -22.92 18.44
C LEU A 48 -4.35 -22.77 18.08
N ASP A 49 -3.49 -22.69 19.09
CA ASP A 49 -2.04 -22.52 18.95
C ASP A 49 -1.30 -23.84 18.71
N LYS A 50 -1.94 -24.96 19.06
CA LYS A 50 -1.43 -26.32 18.93
C LYS A 50 -2.53 -27.24 18.40
N THR A 51 -2.13 -28.41 17.93
CA THR A 51 -3.06 -29.48 17.59
C THR A 51 -3.82 -29.91 18.84
N VAL A 52 -5.14 -30.00 18.75
CA VAL A 52 -6.02 -30.48 19.82
C VAL A 52 -6.83 -31.67 19.32
N TYR A 53 -6.89 -32.72 20.13
CA TYR A 53 -7.67 -33.92 19.86
C TYR A 53 -8.97 -33.87 20.67
N PHE A 54 -10.10 -33.74 19.97
CA PHE A 54 -11.44 -33.80 20.55
C PHE A 54 -12.07 -35.17 20.31
N GLN A 55 -13.28 -35.38 20.84
CA GLN A 55 -14.14 -36.49 20.44
C GLN A 55 -15.17 -36.00 19.42
N SER A 56 -15.50 -36.82 18.43
CA SER A 56 -16.65 -36.63 17.56
C SER A 56 -17.93 -36.94 18.33
N PRO A 57 -19.11 -36.57 17.80
CA PRO A 57 -20.40 -36.97 18.38
C PRO A 57 -20.58 -38.49 18.49
N ASN A 58 -19.84 -39.26 17.70
CA ASN A 58 -19.84 -40.73 17.73
C ASN A 58 -18.78 -41.32 18.68
N GLY A 59 -18.05 -40.47 19.42
CA GLY A 59 -16.99 -40.88 20.35
C GLY A 59 -15.63 -41.16 19.69
N GLU A 60 -15.49 -40.96 18.37
CA GLU A 60 -14.23 -41.17 17.66
C GLU A 60 -13.28 -39.97 17.88
N PRO A 61 -11.96 -40.17 17.97
CA PRO A 61 -11.03 -39.06 18.10
C PRO A 61 -11.00 -38.20 16.83
N VAL A 62 -11.04 -36.89 17.00
CA VAL A 62 -11.00 -35.88 15.94
C VAL A 62 -9.84 -34.95 16.18
N MET A 63 -8.93 -34.85 15.21
CA MET A 63 -7.78 -33.97 15.29
C MET A 63 -8.11 -32.61 14.67
N VAL A 64 -7.92 -31.54 15.44
CA VAL A 64 -8.03 -30.15 14.97
C VAL A 64 -6.63 -29.54 15.01
N VAL A 65 -6.12 -29.14 13.85
CA VAL A 65 -4.76 -28.58 13.72
C VAL A 65 -4.70 -27.12 14.23
N PRO A 66 -3.51 -26.54 14.46
CA PRO A 66 -3.39 -25.13 14.81
C PRO A 66 -4.02 -24.24 13.73
N GLY A 67 -4.77 -23.22 14.12
CA GLY A 67 -5.49 -22.39 13.18
C GLY A 67 -6.51 -21.46 13.82
N THR A 68 -7.22 -20.72 12.96
CA THR A 68 -8.32 -19.84 13.35
C THR A 68 -9.62 -20.45 12.82
N TYR A 69 -10.61 -20.61 13.69
CA TYR A 69 -11.83 -21.37 13.40
C TYR A 69 -13.06 -20.57 13.76
N ALA A 70 -14.02 -20.48 12.85
CA ALA A 70 -15.39 -20.10 13.18
C ALA A 70 -16.05 -21.25 13.93
N VAL A 71 -16.72 -20.93 15.04
CA VAL A 71 -17.43 -21.87 15.91
C VAL A 71 -18.92 -21.67 15.70
N GLU A 72 -19.63 -22.74 15.37
CA GLU A 72 -21.08 -22.75 15.25
C GLU A 72 -21.67 -23.83 16.16
N ALA A 73 -22.84 -23.55 16.73
CA ALA A 73 -23.65 -24.58 17.37
C ALA A 73 -24.44 -25.35 16.30
N ALA A 74 -24.41 -26.68 16.35
CA ALA A 74 -25.34 -27.54 15.63
C ALA A 74 -25.90 -28.56 16.63
N ASP A 75 -27.17 -28.45 17.02
CA ASP A 75 -27.77 -29.28 18.08
C ASP A 75 -26.91 -29.30 19.37
N ASP A 76 -26.43 -30.48 19.75
CA ASP A 76 -25.59 -30.74 20.93
C ASP A 76 -24.09 -30.86 20.58
N VAL A 77 -23.67 -30.33 19.43
CA VAL A 77 -22.30 -30.42 18.94
C VAL A 77 -21.76 -29.05 18.53
N LEU A 78 -20.44 -28.91 18.54
CA LEU A 78 -19.76 -27.73 18.01
C LEU A 78 -19.19 -28.04 16.64
N LYS A 79 -19.41 -27.13 15.69
CA LYS A 79 -18.89 -27.21 14.34
C LYS A 79 -17.80 -26.16 14.18
N LEU A 80 -16.59 -26.60 13.83
CA LEU A 80 -15.42 -25.77 13.63
C LEU A 80 -15.11 -25.65 12.13
N THR A 81 -15.16 -24.43 11.59
CA THR A 81 -14.84 -24.15 10.18
C THR A 81 -13.56 -23.32 10.10
N SER A 82 -12.55 -23.84 9.40
CA SER A 82 -11.25 -23.15 9.26
C SER A 82 -11.39 -21.85 8.48
N SER A 83 -10.95 -20.72 9.05
CA SER A 83 -11.00 -19.41 8.38
C SER A 83 -9.93 -19.26 7.29
N SER A 84 -8.90 -20.11 7.26
CA SER A 84 -7.82 -20.05 6.25
C SER A 84 -8.10 -20.91 5.02
N GLU A 85 -9.04 -21.84 5.10
CA GLU A 85 -9.39 -22.73 4.00
C GLU A 85 -10.76 -22.36 3.45
N ALA A 86 -10.81 -21.68 2.31
CA ALA A 86 -12.05 -21.20 1.70
C ALA A 86 -13.10 -22.31 1.45
N ASN A 87 -12.68 -23.58 1.42
CA ASN A 87 -13.55 -24.76 1.29
C ASN A 87 -13.22 -25.85 2.33
N GLY A 88 -12.67 -25.47 3.49
CA GLY A 88 -12.34 -26.43 4.55
C GLY A 88 -13.59 -27.19 4.99
N LYS A 89 -13.55 -28.53 4.97
CA LYS A 89 -14.66 -29.35 5.47
C LYS A 89 -14.80 -29.06 6.97
N PRO A 90 -15.99 -28.65 7.45
CA PRO A 90 -16.17 -28.36 8.86
C PRO A 90 -15.91 -29.61 9.71
N VAL A 91 -15.31 -29.39 10.87
CA VAL A 91 -14.98 -30.43 11.83
C VAL A 91 -16.01 -30.38 12.96
N THR A 92 -16.72 -31.49 13.16
CA THR A 92 -17.74 -31.59 14.22
C THR A 92 -17.15 -32.27 15.45
N ILE A 93 -17.24 -31.59 16.60
CA ILE A 93 -16.76 -32.09 17.89
C ILE A 93 -17.93 -32.22 18.87
N HIS A 94 -17.88 -33.26 19.69
CA HIS A 94 -18.84 -33.49 20.78
C HIS A 94 -18.75 -32.36 21.80
N ALA A 95 -19.91 -31.85 22.21
CA ALA A 95 -20.02 -30.81 23.20
C ALA A 95 -21.03 -31.22 24.28
N GLU A 96 -20.77 -30.79 25.49
CA GLU A 96 -21.67 -30.94 26.63
C GLU A 96 -22.47 -29.64 26.80
N ALA A 97 -23.77 -29.79 27.01
CA ALA A 97 -24.65 -28.66 27.32
C ALA A 97 -24.48 -28.24 28.79
N ALA A 98 -24.33 -26.94 29.01
CA ALA A 98 -24.27 -26.33 30.33
C ALA A 98 -25.06 -25.00 30.34
N THR A 99 -25.01 -24.27 31.44
CA THR A 99 -25.67 -22.97 31.61
C THR A 99 -24.71 -21.95 32.21
N HIS A 100 -24.94 -20.67 31.94
CA HIS A 100 -24.16 -19.55 32.44
C HIS A 100 -25.09 -18.40 32.90
N GLU A 101 -24.63 -17.56 33.82
CA GLU A 101 -25.44 -16.47 34.44
C GLU A 101 -25.19 -15.10 33.79
N GLU A 102 -24.18 -14.98 32.95
CA GLU A 102 -23.78 -13.72 32.33
C GLU A 102 -24.81 -13.25 31.30
N SER A 103 -25.14 -11.96 31.33
CA SER A 103 -25.94 -11.34 30.28
C SER A 103 -25.03 -10.95 29.11
N ILE A 104 -25.09 -11.74 28.03
CA ILE A 104 -24.39 -11.45 26.77
C ILE A 104 -25.40 -11.07 25.68
N ALA A 105 -25.05 -10.08 24.85
CA ALA A 105 -25.95 -9.57 23.82
C ALA A 105 -25.95 -10.45 22.56
N ASP A 106 -24.81 -11.04 22.24
CA ASP A 106 -24.56 -11.91 21.09
C ASP A 106 -23.89 -13.18 21.60
N SER A 107 -24.00 -14.29 20.85
CA SER A 107 -23.29 -15.52 21.18
C SER A 107 -21.77 -15.32 21.08
N GLU A 108 -21.01 -15.90 22.00
CA GLU A 108 -19.57 -15.66 22.17
C GLU A 108 -18.82 -16.99 22.29
N SER A 109 -17.77 -17.18 21.48
CA SER A 109 -16.91 -18.36 21.58
C SER A 109 -15.64 -18.06 22.35
N LEU A 110 -15.19 -19.05 23.12
CA LEU A 110 -13.99 -19.00 23.94
C LEU A 110 -13.14 -20.24 23.66
N SER A 111 -11.82 -20.06 23.71
CA SER A 111 -10.85 -21.14 23.67
C SER A 111 -9.84 -20.91 24.79
N MET A 112 -9.61 -21.95 25.60
CA MET A 112 -8.80 -21.86 26.82
C MET A 112 -7.97 -23.14 26.98
N SER A 113 -6.68 -23.00 27.24
CA SER A 113 -5.88 -24.12 27.75
C SER A 113 -6.27 -24.39 29.21
N GLY A 114 -6.61 -25.63 29.53
CA GLY A 114 -6.87 -26.08 30.89
C GLY A 114 -5.59 -26.33 31.69
N GLU A 115 -5.73 -26.87 32.89
CA GLU A 115 -4.61 -27.47 33.62
C GLU A 115 -4.19 -28.78 32.92
N ASP A 116 -2.89 -29.11 33.01
CA ASP A 116 -2.27 -30.27 32.37
C ASP A 116 -2.31 -30.29 30.83
N ASP A 117 -3.12 -31.20 30.26
CA ASP A 117 -3.16 -31.54 28.84
C ASP A 117 -4.52 -31.23 28.20
N ASP A 118 -5.47 -30.70 28.98
CA ASP A 118 -6.83 -30.43 28.52
C ASP A 118 -6.91 -29.05 27.79
N HIS A 119 -7.75 -28.97 26.75
CA HIS A 119 -8.08 -27.74 26.04
C HIS A 119 -9.60 -27.59 25.93
N LEU A 120 -10.10 -26.40 26.22
CA LEU A 120 -11.52 -26.12 26.29
C LEU A 120 -11.96 -25.22 25.15
N VAL A 121 -13.01 -25.61 24.43
CA VAL A 121 -13.75 -24.76 23.50
C VAL A 121 -15.16 -24.59 24.01
N THR A 122 -15.60 -23.35 24.15
CA THR A 122 -16.91 -23.01 24.71
C THR A 122 -17.64 -22.06 23.78
N LEU A 123 -18.94 -22.25 23.63
CA LEU A 123 -19.85 -21.32 22.97
C LEU A 123 -20.96 -20.92 23.95
N LEU A 124 -20.93 -19.65 24.37
CA LEU A 124 -21.93 -19.01 25.22
C LEU A 124 -23.07 -18.46 24.33
N LYS A 125 -24.32 -18.69 24.71
CA LYS A 125 -25.52 -18.21 24.00
C LYS A 125 -26.27 -17.16 24.84
N PRO A 126 -26.89 -16.13 24.24
CA PRO A 126 -27.63 -15.09 24.97
C PRO A 126 -28.75 -15.59 25.89
N ASP A 127 -29.25 -16.80 25.68
CA ASP A 127 -30.29 -17.43 26.49
C ASP A 127 -29.75 -18.11 27.77
N GLY A 128 -28.47 -17.88 28.11
CA GLY A 128 -27.82 -18.46 29.27
C GLY A 128 -27.40 -19.91 29.07
N LYS A 129 -27.44 -20.44 27.84
CA LYS A 129 -26.97 -21.80 27.52
C LYS A 129 -25.52 -21.79 27.05
N VAL A 130 -24.85 -22.92 27.27
CA VAL A 130 -23.46 -23.15 26.88
C VAL A 130 -23.34 -24.47 26.14
N LEU A 131 -22.53 -24.50 25.09
CA LEU A 131 -21.97 -25.73 24.54
C LEU A 131 -20.47 -25.76 24.81
N GLN A 132 -19.98 -26.84 25.39
CA GLN A 132 -18.59 -26.97 25.82
C GLN A 132 -17.96 -28.26 25.28
N ALA A 133 -16.90 -28.16 24.51
CA ALA A 133 -16.10 -29.30 24.06
C ALA A 133 -14.74 -29.29 24.76
N THR A 134 -14.35 -30.45 25.31
CA THR A 134 -13.03 -30.64 25.93
C THR A 134 -12.19 -31.54 25.03
N GLY A 135 -11.02 -31.05 24.64
CA GLY A 135 -9.99 -31.79 23.90
C GLY A 135 -8.72 -31.96 24.72
N SER A 136 -7.73 -32.66 24.16
CA SER A 136 -6.42 -32.88 24.76
C SER A 136 -5.31 -32.58 23.74
N TYR A 137 -4.16 -32.05 24.20
CA TYR A 137 -3.01 -31.82 23.32
C TYR A 137 -2.22 -33.10 23.01
N SER A 138 -2.19 -34.07 23.93
CA SER A 138 -1.49 -35.35 23.72
C SER A 138 -2.29 -36.37 22.92
N GLY A 139 -3.62 -36.20 22.82
CA GLY A 139 -4.53 -37.19 22.23
C GLY A 139 -4.83 -38.39 23.13
N VAL A 140 -4.30 -38.42 24.37
CA VAL A 140 -4.55 -39.49 25.33
C VAL A 140 -5.85 -39.22 26.07
N THR A 141 -6.89 -40.00 25.76
CA THR A 141 -8.13 -40.00 26.53
C THR A 141 -7.98 -40.86 27.79
N MET A 142 -8.18 -40.27 28.97
CA MET A 142 -8.18 -41.04 30.22
C MET A 142 -9.34 -42.04 30.21
N ARG A 143 -9.04 -43.35 30.31
CA ARG A 143 -10.04 -44.45 30.27
C ARG A 143 -10.88 -44.60 31.56
N GLY A 144 -10.83 -43.65 32.48
CA GLY A 144 -11.74 -43.60 33.62
C GLY A 144 -13.04 -42.92 33.23
N LYS A 145 -14.17 -43.33 33.82
CA LYS A 145 -15.36 -42.47 33.86
C LYS A 145 -14.92 -41.18 34.55
N LYS A 146 -14.57 -40.14 33.78
CA LYS A 146 -14.50 -38.78 34.31
C LYS A 146 -15.93 -38.53 34.79
N GLU A 147 -16.17 -38.57 36.10
CA GLU A 147 -17.34 -37.88 36.65
C GLU A 147 -17.26 -36.49 36.05
N ALA A 148 -18.31 -36.09 35.33
CA ALA A 148 -18.43 -34.75 34.81
C ALA A 148 -18.33 -33.82 36.02
N LYS A 149 -17.10 -33.37 36.31
CA LYS A 149 -16.87 -32.29 37.25
C LYS A 149 -17.68 -31.17 36.65
N ARG A 150 -18.82 -30.88 37.27
CA ARG A 150 -19.55 -29.65 37.03
C ARG A 150 -18.56 -28.56 37.44
N PHE A 151 -17.81 -28.09 36.45
CA PHE A 151 -17.01 -26.90 36.63
C PHE A 151 -18.03 -25.79 36.80
N ASN A 152 -18.35 -25.48 38.06
CA ASN A 152 -18.89 -24.18 38.40
C ASN A 152 -17.76 -23.19 38.12
N PHE A 153 -17.59 -22.86 36.84
CA PHE A 153 -16.76 -21.75 36.44
C PHE A 153 -17.42 -20.51 37.02
N ASP A 154 -16.85 -19.97 38.08
CA ASP A 154 -17.11 -18.59 38.46
C ASP A 154 -16.43 -17.69 37.41
N PHE A 155 -17.13 -17.52 36.30
CA PHE A 155 -16.71 -16.69 35.19
C PHE A 155 -16.58 -15.21 35.58
N LYS A 156 -17.13 -14.79 36.74
CA LYS A 156 -17.07 -13.40 37.22
C LYS A 156 -15.65 -12.88 37.42
N GLY A 157 -14.64 -13.74 37.52
CA GLY A 157 -13.23 -13.35 37.59
C GLY A 157 -12.34 -13.79 36.43
N LEU A 158 -12.78 -14.79 35.65
CA LEU A 158 -11.95 -15.46 34.63
C LEU A 158 -12.23 -15.01 33.20
N LEU A 159 -13.43 -14.50 32.91
CA LEU A 159 -13.73 -13.89 31.62
C LEU A 159 -13.08 -12.51 31.53
N LYS A 160 -11.78 -12.52 31.20
CA LYS A 160 -11.10 -11.34 30.68
C LYS A 160 -11.75 -10.99 29.37
N VAL A 161 -12.71 -10.09 29.44
CA VAL A 161 -13.46 -9.60 28.29
C VAL A 161 -12.48 -9.08 27.24
N ILE A 162 -12.39 -9.77 26.10
CA ILE A 162 -11.44 -9.45 25.04
C ILE A 162 -12.02 -8.30 24.22
N PRO A 163 -11.28 -7.18 24.05
CA PRO A 163 -11.80 -6.03 23.30
C PRO A 163 -12.09 -6.39 21.83
N LYS A 164 -13.35 -6.41 21.41
CA LYS A 164 -13.74 -6.75 20.02
C LYS A 164 -13.72 -5.51 19.13
N ILE A 165 -12.87 -5.48 18.09
CA ILE A 165 -12.93 -4.43 17.06
C ILE A 165 -13.93 -4.83 15.98
N GLN A 166 -14.85 -3.93 15.68
CA GLN A 166 -15.88 -4.06 14.67
C GLN A 166 -15.58 -3.27 13.39
N GLY A 167 -14.70 -2.27 13.46
CA GLY A 167 -14.37 -1.45 12.30
C GLY A 167 -13.10 -0.62 12.52
N ILE A 168 -12.35 -0.45 11.43
CA ILE A 168 -11.10 0.31 11.40
C ILE A 168 -11.25 1.37 10.31
N PHE A 169 -11.02 2.62 10.67
CA PHE A 169 -11.01 3.74 9.75
C PHE A 169 -9.70 4.49 9.90
N THR A 170 -9.11 4.89 8.78
CA THR A 170 -7.84 5.63 8.75
C THR A 170 -7.96 6.86 7.87
N SER A 171 -7.19 7.89 8.21
CA SER A 171 -7.13 9.15 7.46
C SER A 171 -5.67 9.61 7.35
N PRO A 172 -5.23 10.21 6.22
CA PRO A 172 -6.04 10.63 5.07
C PRO A 172 -6.47 9.50 4.11
N LYS A 173 -5.85 8.32 4.15
CA LYS A 173 -6.19 7.20 3.27
C LYS A 173 -7.05 6.17 4.00
N PHE A 174 -8.25 5.89 3.49
CA PHE A 174 -9.14 4.89 4.06
C PHE A 174 -8.55 3.48 3.92
N GLY A 175 -8.68 2.65 4.96
CA GLY A 175 -8.17 1.27 4.98
C GLY A 175 -6.64 1.14 4.99
N ALA A 176 -5.90 2.23 5.17
CA ALA A 176 -4.44 2.21 5.19
C ALA A 176 -3.82 3.23 6.16
N ILE A 177 -2.78 2.79 6.84
CA ILE A 177 -1.99 3.59 7.76
C ILE A 177 -0.96 4.40 6.98
N THR A 178 -0.87 5.68 7.30
CA THR A 178 0.17 6.59 6.80
C THR A 178 0.78 7.34 7.99
N PRO A 179 2.09 7.64 7.97
CA PRO A 179 2.71 8.45 9.01
C PRO A 179 1.99 9.78 9.19
N GLY A 180 1.71 10.15 10.44
CA GLY A 180 0.96 11.37 10.78
C GLY A 180 -0.55 11.27 10.57
N GLY A 181 -1.04 10.15 10.06
CA GLY A 181 -2.47 9.87 9.90
C GLY A 181 -3.21 9.69 11.22
N ASN A 182 -4.53 9.59 11.13
CA ASN A 182 -5.40 9.25 12.25
C ASN A 182 -5.91 7.81 12.09
N LEU A 183 -6.01 7.09 13.20
CA LEU A 183 -6.62 5.78 13.33
C LEU A 183 -7.89 5.92 14.18
N TYR A 184 -9.01 5.41 13.68
CA TYR A 184 -10.26 5.32 14.41
C TYR A 184 -10.67 3.85 14.47
N LEU A 185 -10.95 3.39 15.69
CA LEU A 185 -11.42 2.03 15.96
C LEU A 185 -12.84 2.13 16.50
N LYS A 186 -13.74 1.33 15.94
CA LYS A 186 -15.08 1.07 16.49
C LYS A 186 -15.08 -0.36 17.01
N GLY A 187 -15.66 -0.59 18.18
CA GLY A 187 -15.73 -1.91 18.77
C GLY A 187 -16.59 -1.98 20.02
N LYS A 188 -16.35 -3.00 20.83
CA LYS A 188 -16.96 -3.23 22.14
C LYS A 188 -15.86 -3.58 23.14
N GLN A 189 -16.11 -3.32 24.43
CA GLN A 189 -15.29 -3.81 25.54
C GLN A 189 -13.84 -3.30 25.54
N PHE A 190 -13.61 -2.09 25.00
CA PHE A 190 -12.32 -1.42 25.14
C PHE A 190 -12.05 -0.97 26.59
N GLY A 191 -13.10 -0.93 27.42
CA GLY A 191 -13.06 -0.39 28.77
C GLY A 191 -13.13 1.14 28.78
N LYS A 192 -13.54 1.71 29.91
CA LYS A 192 -13.64 3.18 30.09
C LYS A 192 -12.28 3.85 30.23
N SER A 193 -11.28 3.11 30.72
CA SER A 193 -9.93 3.63 30.98
C SER A 193 -9.00 3.38 29.80
N LYS A 194 -8.24 4.43 29.46
CA LYS A 194 -7.29 4.47 28.33
C LYS A 194 -6.30 3.30 28.36
N GLY A 195 -6.26 2.54 27.28
CA GLY A 195 -5.22 1.53 27.02
C GLY A 195 -4.10 2.05 26.12
N THR A 196 -3.39 1.13 25.47
CA THR A 196 -2.29 1.42 24.55
C THR A 196 -2.55 0.82 23.17
N LEU A 197 -2.10 1.53 22.14
CA LEU A 197 -2.07 1.08 20.75
C LEU A 197 -0.63 1.11 20.25
N VAL A 198 -0.18 0.03 19.64
CA VAL A 198 1.18 -0.09 19.10
C VAL A 198 1.11 -0.57 17.65
N LEU A 199 1.65 0.22 16.72
CA LEU A 199 1.87 -0.16 15.33
C LEU A 199 3.19 -0.92 15.23
N SER A 200 3.17 -2.08 14.58
CA SER A 200 4.32 -2.89 14.23
C SER A 200 4.49 -2.89 12.72
N VAL A 201 5.69 -2.53 12.26
CA VAL A 201 6.05 -2.39 10.84
C VAL A 201 7.41 -3.02 10.63
N LYS A 202 7.66 -3.59 9.46
CA LYS A 202 8.96 -4.14 9.09
C LYS A 202 9.75 -3.11 8.29
N ASN A 203 11.00 -2.88 8.66
CA ASN A 203 11.89 -2.08 7.83
C ASN A 203 12.34 -2.89 6.60
N ARG A 204 13.14 -2.28 5.72
CA ARG A 204 13.71 -2.94 4.52
C ARG A 204 14.61 -4.16 4.78
N PHE A 205 14.95 -4.42 6.04
CA PHE A 205 15.75 -5.58 6.47
C PHE A 205 14.89 -6.59 7.24
N ASP A 206 13.57 -6.53 7.08
CA ASP A 206 12.58 -7.36 7.78
C ASP A 206 12.58 -7.27 9.31
N LYS A 207 13.30 -6.29 9.88
CA LYS A 207 13.30 -6.05 11.33
C LYS A 207 12.02 -5.33 11.73
N VAL A 208 11.29 -5.93 12.66
CA VAL A 208 10.08 -5.33 13.24
C VAL A 208 10.44 -4.13 14.11
N GLN A 209 9.84 -2.99 13.79
CA GLN A 209 9.87 -1.77 14.56
C GLN A 209 8.48 -1.51 15.14
N LYS A 210 8.44 -1.04 16.39
CA LYS A 210 7.20 -0.77 17.13
C LYS A 210 7.06 0.72 17.39
N TYR A 211 5.90 1.27 17.04
CA TYR A 211 5.57 2.68 17.16
C TYR A 211 4.33 2.82 18.04
N PRO A 212 4.44 3.37 19.25
CA PRO A 212 3.27 3.66 20.07
C PRO A 212 2.45 4.78 19.41
N LEU A 213 1.13 4.58 19.32
CA LEU A 213 0.22 5.60 18.83
C LEU A 213 -0.18 6.54 19.97
N THR A 214 -0.38 7.81 19.65
CA THR A 214 -0.90 8.78 20.61
C THR A 214 -2.42 8.69 20.64
N VAL A 215 -2.98 8.01 21.64
CA VAL A 215 -4.43 7.92 21.82
C VAL A 215 -4.98 9.29 22.25
N GLU A 216 -5.84 9.87 21.40
CA GLU A 216 -6.47 11.18 21.57
C GLU A 216 -7.80 11.08 22.32
N SER A 217 -8.61 10.07 22.02
CA SER A 217 -9.85 9.78 22.74
C SER A 217 -10.07 8.27 22.88
N TRP A 218 -10.73 7.90 23.97
CA TRP A 218 -11.00 6.51 24.32
C TRP A 218 -12.38 6.41 24.99
N SER A 219 -13.17 5.45 24.55
CA SER A 219 -14.38 4.99 25.21
C SER A 219 -14.46 3.47 25.11
N ASP A 220 -15.46 2.89 25.74
CA ASP A 220 -15.68 1.44 25.66
C ASP A 220 -15.93 0.92 24.23
N THR A 221 -16.39 1.79 23.32
CA THR A 221 -16.80 1.41 21.96
C THR A 221 -16.05 2.13 20.84
N LYS A 222 -15.26 3.16 21.16
CA LYS A 222 -14.55 3.98 20.16
C LYS A 222 -13.17 4.40 20.66
N ILE A 223 -12.19 4.34 19.77
CA ILE A 223 -10.84 4.86 20.02
C ILE A 223 -10.44 5.75 18.85
N LYS A 224 -9.87 6.91 19.15
CA LYS A 224 -9.18 7.76 18.18
C LYS A 224 -7.72 7.88 18.59
N ALA A 225 -6.81 7.62 17.66
CA ALA A 225 -5.38 7.70 17.90
C ALA A 225 -4.64 8.33 16.72
N LYS A 226 -3.50 8.96 17.03
CA LYS A 226 -2.59 9.58 16.06
C LYS A 226 -1.40 8.66 15.79
N ILE A 227 -1.14 8.41 14.51
CA ILE A 227 0.04 7.68 14.05
C ILE A 227 1.23 8.65 14.05
N PRO A 228 2.42 8.26 14.57
CA PRO A 228 3.60 9.11 14.53
C PRO A 228 3.89 9.62 13.11
N SER A 229 4.21 10.92 12.98
CA SER A 229 4.55 11.53 11.69
C SER A 229 5.95 11.17 11.19
N ARG A 230 6.84 10.81 12.12
CA ARG A 230 8.24 10.47 11.83
C ARG A 230 8.43 8.96 11.79
N ILE A 231 7.93 8.34 10.73
CA ILE A 231 8.21 6.92 10.41
C ILE A 231 8.93 6.92 9.06
N SER A 232 10.22 6.59 9.08
CA SER A 232 11.11 6.61 7.91
C SER A 232 11.85 5.28 7.77
N GLU A 233 12.46 5.04 6.61
CA GLU A 233 13.20 3.80 6.27
C GLU A 233 12.31 2.55 6.19
N ILE A 234 11.00 2.75 6.07
CA ILE A 234 9.99 1.70 5.99
C ILE A 234 9.36 1.75 4.59
N PRO A 235 9.43 0.67 3.80
CA PRO A 235 8.74 0.61 2.51
C PRO A 235 7.24 0.42 2.70
N ASP A 236 6.46 0.53 1.62
CA ASP A 236 5.05 0.13 1.67
C ASP A 236 4.95 -1.38 1.88
N HIS A 237 4.13 -1.82 2.82
CA HIS A 237 3.93 -3.24 3.13
C HIS A 237 2.72 -3.41 4.07
N ASN A 238 2.44 -4.66 4.45
CA ASN A 238 1.46 -4.96 5.49
C ASN A 238 2.05 -4.69 6.88
N ALA A 239 1.45 -3.77 7.62
CA ALA A 239 1.73 -3.54 9.03
C ALA A 239 0.72 -4.25 9.91
N SER A 240 0.97 -4.27 11.22
CA SER A 240 -0.03 -4.69 12.19
C SER A 240 -0.15 -3.75 13.37
N PHE A 241 -1.30 -3.66 14.00
CA PHE A 241 -1.43 -2.95 15.27
C PHE A 241 -1.98 -3.86 16.37
N VAL A 242 -1.51 -3.62 17.59
CA VAL A 242 -1.94 -4.33 18.79
C VAL A 242 -2.63 -3.33 19.71
N LEU A 243 -3.87 -3.65 20.08
CA LEU A 243 -4.63 -2.96 21.12
C LEU A 243 -4.41 -3.69 22.43
N LYS A 244 -4.06 -2.96 23.49
CA LYS A 244 -4.02 -3.47 24.86
C LYS A 244 -4.85 -2.55 25.76
N THR A 245 -5.87 -3.08 26.42
CA THR A 245 -6.71 -2.30 27.34
C THR A 245 -5.93 -1.88 28.58
N SER A 246 -6.50 -0.98 29.39
CA SER A 246 -5.93 -0.57 30.69
C SER A 246 -5.79 -1.73 31.69
N GLN A 247 -6.57 -2.80 31.54
CA GLN A 247 -6.46 -4.04 32.32
C GLN A 247 -5.35 -4.98 31.81
N GLY A 248 -4.64 -4.58 30.75
CA GLY A 248 -3.56 -5.36 30.15
C GLY A 248 -4.01 -6.45 29.19
N ILE A 249 -5.31 -6.55 28.90
CA ILE A 249 -5.87 -7.51 27.93
C ILE A 249 -5.52 -7.03 26.53
N SER A 250 -4.86 -7.88 25.74
CA SER A 250 -4.46 -7.55 24.38
C SER A 250 -5.36 -8.27 23.38
N HIS A 251 -5.73 -7.58 22.31
CA HIS A 251 -6.33 -8.26 21.16
C HIS A 251 -5.25 -8.80 20.22
N LYS A 252 -5.62 -9.78 19.39
CA LYS A 252 -4.86 -10.23 18.22
C LYS A 252 -4.41 -9.05 17.35
N ALA A 253 -3.20 -9.14 16.82
CA ALA A 253 -2.67 -8.13 15.92
C ALA A 253 -3.51 -8.08 14.63
N TRP A 254 -3.98 -6.88 14.24
CA TRP A 254 -4.70 -6.71 12.98
C TRP A 254 -3.76 -6.26 11.89
N THR A 255 -3.80 -6.93 10.75
CA THR A 255 -3.04 -6.55 9.56
C THR A 255 -3.73 -5.41 8.81
N VAL A 256 -2.95 -4.41 8.42
CA VAL A 256 -3.41 -3.26 7.63
C VAL A 256 -2.34 -2.85 6.63
N ASN A 257 -2.76 -2.27 5.51
CA ASN A 257 -1.81 -1.69 4.55
C ASN A 257 -1.12 -0.48 5.18
N PHE A 258 0.20 -0.43 5.09
CA PHE A 258 1.01 0.73 5.47
C PHE A 258 1.61 1.37 4.22
N TYR A 259 1.40 2.68 4.09
CA TYR A 259 2.02 3.50 3.05
C TYR A 259 2.98 4.50 3.68
N ALA A 260 4.23 4.46 3.23
CA ALA A 260 5.27 5.33 3.75
C ALA A 260 5.04 6.79 3.34
N THR A 261 5.59 7.72 4.13
CA THR A 261 5.72 9.12 3.70
C THR A 261 6.50 9.16 2.39
N ARG A 262 5.98 9.87 1.39
CA ARG A 262 6.65 9.99 0.09
C ARG A 262 7.58 11.19 0.08
N LYS A 263 8.79 10.99 -0.43
CA LYS A 263 9.75 12.05 -0.72
C LYS A 263 9.96 12.16 -2.22
N ILE A 264 9.95 13.39 -2.74
CA ILE A 264 10.31 13.67 -4.13
C ILE A 264 11.83 13.90 -4.21
N HIS A 265 12.46 13.32 -5.23
CA HIS A 265 13.87 13.49 -5.52
C HIS A 265 14.08 13.76 -7.01
N VAL A 266 14.95 14.70 -7.35
CA VAL A 266 15.38 14.96 -8.73
C VAL A 266 16.67 14.20 -8.96
N LEU A 267 16.66 13.26 -9.91
CA LEU A 267 17.85 12.47 -10.26
C LEU A 267 18.92 13.37 -10.90
N LYS A 268 20.16 13.16 -10.51
CA LYS A 268 21.34 13.81 -11.06
C LYS A 268 21.98 12.92 -12.12
N ARG A 269 22.75 13.53 -13.03
CA ARG A 269 23.50 12.82 -14.08
C ARG A 269 24.33 11.63 -13.56
N ASN A 270 24.94 11.78 -12.40
CA ASN A 270 25.87 10.79 -11.83
C ASN A 270 25.19 9.78 -10.90
N ASP A 271 23.86 9.77 -10.82
CA ASP A 271 23.15 8.74 -10.05
C ASP A 271 23.29 7.36 -10.68
N ALA A 272 23.59 6.34 -9.86
CA ALA A 272 23.83 4.98 -10.36
C ALA A 272 22.62 4.32 -11.05
N VAL A 273 21.41 4.87 -10.82
CA VAL A 273 20.17 4.44 -11.46
C VAL A 273 19.93 5.09 -12.81
N VAL A 274 20.67 6.14 -13.16
CA VAL A 274 20.60 6.90 -14.42
C VAL A 274 21.60 6.30 -15.39
N ARG A 275 21.12 5.79 -16.53
CA ARG A 275 21.97 5.11 -17.51
C ARG A 275 21.62 5.56 -18.92
N VAL A 276 22.64 5.96 -19.68
CA VAL A 276 22.55 5.98 -21.14
C VAL A 276 22.88 4.56 -21.60
N LYS A 277 21.84 3.78 -21.90
CA LYS A 277 21.98 2.38 -22.29
C LYS A 277 22.64 2.26 -23.67
N THR A 278 22.24 3.15 -24.58
CA THR A 278 22.84 3.30 -25.91
C THR A 278 23.01 4.79 -26.17
N CYS A 279 24.24 5.18 -26.48
CA CYS A 279 24.57 6.48 -27.07
C CYS A 279 24.84 6.20 -28.54
N SER A 280 24.00 6.70 -29.44
CA SER A 280 24.24 6.55 -30.88
C SER A 280 25.58 7.18 -31.24
N ARG A 281 26.27 6.55 -32.18
CA ARG A 281 27.58 6.99 -32.70
C ARG A 281 27.47 7.48 -34.15
N GLY A 282 26.26 7.78 -34.60
CA GLY A 282 26.05 8.18 -35.99
C GLY A 282 26.53 9.60 -36.31
N ALA A 283 27.05 10.35 -35.33
CA ALA A 283 27.60 11.68 -35.55
C ALA A 283 29.12 11.73 -35.34
N ASP A 284 29.78 12.72 -35.95
CA ASP A 284 31.22 12.95 -35.80
C ASP A 284 31.65 13.09 -34.34
N HIS A 285 30.86 13.79 -33.53
CA HIS A 285 31.07 13.91 -32.11
C HIS A 285 29.79 13.68 -31.32
N ASN A 286 29.84 12.75 -30.37
CA ASN A 286 28.72 12.37 -29.51
C ASN A 286 29.13 12.56 -28.06
N ASN A 287 28.33 13.29 -27.28
CA ASN A 287 28.49 13.43 -25.85
C ASN A 287 27.19 13.04 -25.14
N CYS A 288 27.19 11.87 -24.52
CA CYS A 288 26.03 11.36 -23.79
C CYS A 288 26.34 11.28 -22.29
N ASN A 289 25.80 12.21 -21.50
CA ASN A 289 26.02 12.28 -20.05
C ASN A 289 27.52 12.30 -19.65
N GLY A 290 28.38 12.91 -20.45
CA GLY A 290 29.82 13.00 -20.19
C GLY A 290 30.64 11.87 -20.80
N ALA A 291 30.01 10.82 -21.35
CA ALA A 291 30.71 9.89 -22.24
C ALA A 291 30.84 10.54 -23.62
N SER A 292 32.08 10.76 -24.05
CA SER A 292 32.40 11.38 -25.35
C SER A 292 32.94 10.34 -26.32
N TYR A 293 32.38 10.31 -27.52
CA TYR A 293 32.83 9.50 -28.65
C TYR A 293 33.06 10.47 -29.81
N SER A 294 34.25 10.41 -30.41
CA SER A 294 34.57 11.17 -31.61
C SER A 294 35.06 10.19 -32.64
N ASP A 295 34.48 10.24 -33.83
CA ASP A 295 35.11 9.64 -34.99
C ASP A 295 36.27 10.57 -35.41
N GLN A 296 37.26 10.05 -36.14
CA GLN A 296 38.61 10.64 -36.24
C GLN A 296 38.67 12.04 -36.91
N GLY A 297 37.53 12.62 -37.29
CA GLY A 297 37.38 14.01 -37.72
C GLY A 297 37.44 14.97 -36.53
N ALA A 298 38.41 15.89 -36.54
CA ALA A 298 38.49 16.91 -35.51
C ALA A 298 37.40 17.98 -35.72
N CYS A 299 36.31 17.91 -34.96
CA CYS A 299 35.38 19.03 -34.80
C CYS A 299 36.10 20.20 -34.11
N THR A 300 36.46 21.24 -34.88
CA THR A 300 37.30 22.36 -34.38
C THR A 300 36.53 23.52 -33.77
N PHE A 301 35.22 23.39 -33.49
CA PHE A 301 34.40 24.50 -33.02
C PHE A 301 34.03 24.42 -31.53
N SER A 302 33.61 25.57 -30.98
CA SER A 302 33.17 25.68 -29.60
C SER A 302 31.87 24.91 -29.40
N HIS A 303 31.90 23.90 -28.54
CA HIS A 303 30.72 23.16 -28.13
C HIS A 303 29.80 24.07 -27.29
N PRO A 304 28.46 23.94 -27.42
CA PRO A 304 27.55 24.58 -26.48
C PRO A 304 27.82 24.08 -25.06
N HIS A 305 27.62 24.95 -24.07
CA HIS A 305 27.76 24.56 -22.67
C HIS A 305 26.70 23.53 -22.29
N LEU A 306 27.14 22.32 -21.96
CA LEU A 306 26.27 21.27 -21.45
C LEU A 306 25.74 21.64 -20.07
N ARG A 307 24.41 21.62 -19.91
CA ARG A 307 23.75 21.83 -18.61
C ARG A 307 24.15 20.74 -17.63
N THR A 308 24.62 21.10 -16.44
CA THR A 308 25.06 20.13 -15.42
C THR A 308 23.96 19.76 -14.43
N ASP A 309 22.84 20.46 -14.44
CA ASP A 309 21.71 20.27 -13.52
C ASP A 309 20.69 19.24 -14.03
N ALA A 310 20.75 18.87 -15.31
CA ALA A 310 19.87 17.87 -15.90
C ALA A 310 20.26 16.43 -15.52
N THR A 311 19.27 15.54 -15.48
CA THR A 311 19.47 14.10 -15.30
C THR A 311 20.15 13.49 -16.53
N TYR A 312 19.71 13.91 -17.72
CA TYR A 312 20.39 13.61 -18.97
C TYR A 312 20.75 14.88 -19.72
N THR A 313 21.93 14.89 -20.33
CA THR A 313 22.36 15.92 -21.27
C THR A 313 23.10 15.22 -22.38
N ILE A 314 22.56 15.32 -23.58
CA ILE A 314 23.05 14.59 -24.75
C ILE A 314 23.23 15.57 -25.89
N MET A 315 24.37 15.44 -26.56
CA MET A 315 24.78 16.26 -27.68
C MET A 315 25.33 15.38 -28.79
N HIS A 316 24.87 15.60 -30.02
CA HIS A 316 25.47 15.01 -31.23
C HIS A 316 25.82 16.14 -32.18
N LEU A 317 27.02 16.10 -32.75
CA LEU A 317 27.52 17.13 -33.67
C LEU A 317 27.96 16.49 -34.97
N ASN A 318 27.46 17.04 -36.07
CA ASN A 318 27.97 16.81 -37.40
C ASN A 318 28.97 17.94 -37.71
N CYS A 319 30.11 17.56 -38.25
CA CYS A 319 31.26 18.40 -38.60
C CYS A 319 31.65 18.23 -40.07
N ASP A 320 30.95 17.37 -40.81
CA ASP A 320 31.18 17.11 -42.21
C ASP A 320 30.80 18.33 -43.05
N ALA A 321 31.70 18.71 -43.96
CA ALA A 321 31.56 19.98 -44.65
C ALA A 321 30.28 20.08 -45.49
N VAL A 322 29.78 18.96 -46.07
CA VAL A 322 28.60 18.97 -46.94
C VAL A 322 27.97 17.61 -47.30
N ILE A 323 28.50 16.46 -46.84
CA ILE A 323 28.32 15.21 -47.60
C ILE A 323 27.16 14.34 -47.08
N ASP A 324 26.96 14.28 -45.77
CA ASP A 324 26.03 13.33 -45.16
C ASP A 324 25.35 13.88 -43.91
N TRP A 325 24.13 13.38 -43.70
CA TRP A 325 23.33 13.63 -42.51
C TRP A 325 23.70 12.58 -41.47
N ASP A 326 23.94 13.04 -40.25
CA ASP A 326 24.19 12.16 -39.12
C ASP A 326 22.85 11.86 -38.45
N ASP A 327 22.57 10.60 -38.19
CA ASP A 327 21.36 10.21 -37.48
C ASP A 327 21.62 9.14 -36.43
N GLY A 328 20.63 8.96 -35.56
CA GLY A 328 20.80 8.04 -34.46
C GLY A 328 19.57 7.83 -33.62
N THR A 329 19.67 6.85 -32.73
CA THR A 329 18.71 6.67 -31.65
C THR A 329 19.42 6.35 -30.35
N ASP A 330 19.25 7.23 -29.38
CA ASP A 330 19.72 7.01 -28.02
C ASP A 330 18.68 6.25 -27.21
N ILE A 331 19.15 5.44 -26.26
CA ILE A 331 18.30 4.71 -25.33
C ILE A 331 18.66 5.15 -23.91
N LEU A 332 17.74 5.87 -23.27
CA LEU A 332 17.85 6.32 -21.89
C LEU A 332 17.14 5.33 -20.98
N GLU A 333 17.70 5.05 -19.81
CA GLU A 333 17.13 4.09 -18.86
C GLU A 333 17.30 4.54 -17.41
N VAL A 334 16.19 4.57 -16.67
CA VAL A 334 16.16 4.69 -15.21
C VAL A 334 15.58 3.42 -14.60
N LYS A 335 16.29 2.81 -13.64
CA LYS A 335 15.83 1.63 -12.90
C LYS A 335 15.86 1.89 -11.39
N LEU A 336 14.68 1.97 -10.80
CA LEU A 336 14.44 2.24 -9.39
C LEU A 336 14.13 0.95 -8.62
N LYS A 337 14.34 0.97 -7.31
CA LYS A 337 14.03 -0.13 -6.40
C LYS A 337 13.29 0.36 -5.15
N ASN A 338 12.89 -0.59 -4.31
CA ASN A 338 12.41 -0.36 -2.95
C ASN A 338 11.19 0.59 -2.88
N GLY A 339 10.26 0.43 -3.81
CA GLY A 339 9.02 1.22 -3.87
C GLY A 339 9.18 2.64 -4.43
N TRP A 340 10.34 2.99 -4.98
CA TRP A 340 10.51 4.23 -5.73
C TRP A 340 9.96 4.09 -7.14
N VAL A 341 9.30 5.14 -7.60
CA VAL A 341 8.68 5.22 -8.92
C VAL A 341 8.98 6.57 -9.58
N ILE A 342 8.85 6.63 -10.90
CA ILE A 342 8.93 7.90 -11.62
C ILE A 342 7.70 8.75 -11.26
N ASP A 343 7.93 10.03 -10.97
CA ASP A 343 6.89 11.00 -10.65
C ASP A 343 6.62 11.91 -11.85
N LYS A 344 7.70 12.47 -12.42
CA LYS A 344 7.61 13.43 -13.52
C LYS A 344 8.88 13.39 -14.37
N ILE A 345 8.73 13.57 -15.67
CA ILE A 345 9.84 13.82 -16.59
C ILE A 345 9.60 15.13 -17.32
N ASP A 346 10.56 16.03 -17.20
CA ASP A 346 10.59 17.29 -17.94
C ASP A 346 11.68 17.19 -19.03
N ILE A 347 11.42 17.75 -20.21
CA ILE A 347 12.35 17.71 -21.36
C ILE A 347 12.53 19.12 -21.89
N SER A 348 13.75 19.44 -22.32
CA SER A 348 14.03 20.60 -23.17
C SER A 348 14.97 20.21 -24.32
N GLY A 349 14.66 20.65 -25.53
CA GLY A 349 15.68 20.82 -26.57
C GLY A 349 16.57 22.00 -26.18
N GLY A 350 17.85 21.76 -25.98
CA GLY A 350 18.81 22.71 -25.41
C GLY A 350 19.35 23.75 -26.39
N GLY A 351 18.75 23.88 -27.57
CA GLY A 351 19.32 24.57 -28.71
C GLY A 351 19.65 23.53 -29.76
N SER A 352 18.76 23.41 -30.75
CA SER A 352 19.09 22.83 -32.03
C SER A 352 19.44 23.99 -32.96
N SER A 353 20.32 23.78 -33.93
CA SER A 353 20.30 24.62 -35.12
C SER A 353 18.95 24.52 -35.83
N PRO A 354 18.67 25.44 -36.77
CA PRO A 354 17.41 25.43 -37.52
C PRO A 354 17.18 24.20 -38.40
N SER A 355 18.23 23.44 -38.74
CA SER A 355 18.19 22.35 -39.74
C SER A 355 17.96 20.95 -39.16
N GLU A 356 17.91 20.82 -37.85
CA GLU A 356 17.85 19.52 -37.17
C GLU A 356 16.44 18.94 -37.04
N LYS A 357 16.39 17.62 -36.95
CA LYS A 357 15.18 16.88 -36.59
C LYS A 357 15.41 16.10 -35.31
N LEU A 358 14.90 16.62 -34.21
CA LEU A 358 14.86 15.93 -32.92
C LEU A 358 13.45 15.42 -32.66
N ARG A 359 13.28 14.09 -32.60
CA ARG A 359 12.02 13.47 -32.18
C ARG A 359 12.04 13.19 -30.69
N LEU A 360 11.67 14.21 -29.90
CA LEU A 360 11.39 14.03 -28.47
C LEU A 360 10.06 13.29 -28.28
N PRO A 361 9.94 12.47 -27.22
CA PRO A 361 8.64 11.92 -26.84
C PRO A 361 7.68 13.04 -26.48
N THR A 362 6.40 12.85 -26.80
CA THR A 362 5.35 13.78 -26.40
C THR A 362 5.15 13.73 -24.89
N GLN A 363 4.59 14.80 -24.31
CA GLN A 363 4.24 14.82 -22.89
C GLN A 363 3.25 13.69 -22.52
N GLU A 364 2.42 13.25 -23.47
CA GLU A 364 1.49 12.13 -23.27
C GLU A 364 2.21 10.78 -23.26
N GLU A 365 3.18 10.57 -24.16
CA GLU A 365 4.04 9.38 -24.17
C GLU A 365 4.84 9.25 -22.88
N LEU A 366 5.37 10.38 -22.38
CA LEU A 366 6.02 10.43 -21.07
C LEU A 366 5.03 10.09 -19.96
N LYS A 367 3.87 10.73 -19.88
CA LYS A 367 2.88 10.43 -18.83
C LYS A 367 2.48 8.96 -18.79
N ARG A 368 2.26 8.34 -19.96
CA ARG A 368 1.91 6.90 -20.05
C ARG A 368 3.05 5.97 -19.61
N SER A 369 4.30 6.34 -19.87
CA SER A 369 5.47 5.50 -19.54
C SER A 369 6.03 5.73 -18.13
N THR A 370 5.58 6.76 -17.43
CA THR A 370 6.19 7.21 -16.17
C THR A 370 5.33 6.97 -14.93
N TYR A 371 3.99 6.96 -15.05
CA TYR A 371 3.19 6.99 -13.84
C TYR A 371 3.31 5.70 -13.02
N ASP A 372 3.86 5.83 -11.82
CA ASP A 372 4.06 4.76 -10.83
C ASP A 372 4.89 3.57 -11.35
N THR A 373 5.74 3.78 -12.37
CA THR A 373 6.67 2.76 -12.87
C THR A 373 8.02 2.84 -12.16
N SER A 374 8.62 1.68 -11.84
CA SER A 374 9.98 1.59 -11.29
C SER A 374 11.06 1.52 -12.36
N VAL A 375 10.68 1.34 -13.63
CA VAL A 375 11.60 1.30 -14.77
C VAL A 375 11.06 2.24 -15.84
N TRP A 376 11.90 3.17 -16.29
CA TRP A 376 11.63 4.03 -17.42
C TRP A 376 12.70 3.81 -18.48
N ARG A 377 12.26 3.65 -19.73
CA ARG A 377 13.12 3.56 -20.90
C ARG A 377 12.56 4.45 -22.00
N GLN A 378 13.43 5.25 -22.60
CA GLN A 378 13.04 6.15 -23.68
C GLN A 378 14.01 6.04 -24.84
N ASN A 379 13.45 5.94 -26.05
CA ASN A 379 14.20 6.07 -27.28
C ASN A 379 14.09 7.52 -27.76
N VAL A 380 15.22 8.14 -28.10
CA VAL A 380 15.27 9.50 -28.66
C VAL A 380 15.95 9.42 -30.01
N SER A 381 15.17 9.61 -31.07
CA SER A 381 15.71 9.65 -32.43
C SER A 381 16.08 11.08 -32.78
N TRP A 382 17.23 11.23 -33.43
CA TRP A 382 17.78 12.52 -33.81
C TRP A 382 18.42 12.41 -35.19
N GLU A 383 18.50 13.56 -35.86
CA GLU A 383 19.12 13.75 -37.17
C GLU A 383 19.71 15.18 -37.19
N VAL A 384 20.98 15.28 -37.58
CA VAL A 384 21.78 16.51 -37.65
C VAL A 384 22.21 16.73 -39.10
N SER A 385 22.06 17.95 -39.60
CA SER A 385 22.35 18.23 -41.00
C SER A 385 23.86 18.33 -41.28
N PRO A 386 24.30 18.08 -42.52
CA PRO A 386 25.68 18.30 -42.89
C PRO A 386 26.11 19.73 -42.59
N GLY A 387 27.30 19.90 -42.03
CA GLY A 387 27.92 21.19 -41.80
C GLY A 387 28.50 21.29 -40.40
N LYS A 388 28.43 22.47 -39.80
CA LYS A 388 28.76 22.67 -38.37
C LYS A 388 27.47 22.75 -37.59
N ASP A 389 26.90 21.58 -37.32
CA ASP A 389 25.55 21.46 -36.81
C ASP A 389 25.48 20.56 -35.56
N TYR A 390 24.48 20.73 -34.68
CA TYR A 390 24.42 19.98 -33.41
C TYR A 390 23.04 19.86 -32.77
N VAL A 391 22.64 18.64 -32.45
CA VAL A 391 21.47 18.43 -31.59
C VAL A 391 21.86 18.34 -30.13
N LEU A 392 21.29 19.21 -29.30
CA LEU A 392 21.44 19.17 -27.84
C LEU A 392 20.07 18.99 -27.19
N TYR A 393 19.94 18.02 -26.29
CA TYR A 393 18.72 17.84 -25.52
C TYR A 393 18.99 17.41 -24.08
N SER A 394 18.01 17.67 -23.21
CA SER A 394 18.13 17.42 -21.78
C SER A 394 16.83 16.92 -21.18
N PHE A 395 16.97 16.01 -20.20
CA PHE A 395 15.86 15.46 -19.41
C PHE A 395 16.10 15.72 -17.92
N TRP A 396 15.04 16.07 -17.20
CA TRP A 396 14.99 16.11 -15.73
C TRP A 396 13.99 15.07 -15.25
N VAL A 397 14.48 14.07 -14.52
CA VAL A 397 13.66 12.97 -14.00
C VAL A 397 13.44 13.18 -12.51
N LYS A 398 12.18 13.38 -12.13
CA LYS A 398 11.72 13.39 -10.74
C LYS A 398 11.18 12.02 -10.39
N ILE A 399 11.59 11.52 -9.23
CA ILE A 399 11.13 10.25 -8.67
C ILE A 399 10.46 10.51 -7.32
N LYS A 400 9.51 9.66 -6.95
CA LYS A 400 8.86 9.66 -5.64
C LYS A 400 8.97 8.27 -5.01
N GLY A 401 9.15 8.20 -3.71
CA GLY A 401 9.23 6.92 -3.01
C GLY A 401 9.27 7.07 -1.49
N PRO A 402 9.36 5.96 -0.75
CA PRO A 402 9.36 5.95 0.71
C PRO A 402 10.53 6.77 1.29
N GLU A 403 10.23 7.68 2.21
CA GLU A 403 11.22 8.51 2.88
C GLU A 403 12.22 7.66 3.69
N GLY A 404 13.52 7.96 3.55
CA GLY A 404 14.61 7.22 4.21
C GLY A 404 14.96 5.88 3.55
N VAL A 405 14.19 5.42 2.56
CA VAL A 405 14.52 4.22 1.78
C VAL A 405 15.32 4.62 0.55
N PRO A 406 16.50 4.03 0.26
CA PRO A 406 17.25 4.34 -0.95
C PRO A 406 16.53 3.88 -2.22
N TYR A 407 16.63 4.67 -3.30
CA TYR A 407 16.03 4.36 -4.61
C TYR A 407 16.83 3.37 -5.47
N LYS A 408 18.00 2.92 -4.99
CA LYS A 408 18.96 2.08 -5.71
C LYS A 408 18.98 0.62 -5.26
#